data_AF-A0A428Z2M8-F1
#
_entry.id   AF-A0A428Z2M8-F1
#
_cell.length_a   1.000
_cell.length_b   1.000
_cell.length_c   1.000
_cell.angle_alpha   90.00
_cell.angle_beta   90.00
_cell.angle_gamma   90.00
#
_symmetry.space_group_name_H-M   'P 1'
#
loop_
_entity.id
_entity.type
_entity.pdbx_description
1 polymer ?
#
loop_
_entity_poly.entity_id
_entity_poly.type
_entity_poly.pdbx_seq_one_letter_code
_entity_poly.pdbx_strand_id
1 'polypeptide(L)'
;MTVNYQELFDAVHKRPLMFGLDGSYSSYCAFMMGCDAGNGFCLLHGFREWLVLRLEKGANFSWQVLVLELALPDNQLESPSDPLDSETNSVVVGALFDLLREFFQDRESRGLVKIMGEYIELTSARNGV
;
A
#
# COMPACT_ATOMS: atom_id res chain seq x y z
N MET A 1 15.42 -19.90 -6.03
CA MET A 1 15.95 -18.63 -5.49
C MET A 1 14.74 -17.80 -5.13
N THR A 2 14.43 -17.65 -3.84
CA THR A 2 13.25 -16.88 -3.40
C THR A 2 13.64 -15.40 -3.42
N VAL A 3 12.85 -14.56 -4.08
CA VAL A 3 13.09 -13.11 -4.14
C VAL A 3 12.81 -12.51 -2.77
N ASN A 4 13.75 -11.73 -2.22
CA ASN A 4 13.48 -10.89 -1.04
C ASN A 4 12.82 -9.59 -1.50
N TYR A 5 11.50 -9.50 -1.36
CA TYR A 5 10.74 -8.34 -1.84
C TYR A 5 11.00 -7.05 -1.06
N GLN A 6 11.38 -7.14 0.22
CA GLN A 6 11.75 -5.94 0.99
C GLN A 6 13.04 -5.31 0.43
N GLU A 7 14.06 -6.13 0.17
CA GLU A 7 15.30 -5.66 -0.46
C GLU A 7 15.06 -5.11 -1.87
N LEU A 8 14.19 -5.77 -2.65
CA LEU A 8 13.83 -5.30 -3.98
C LEU A 8 13.14 -3.93 -3.92
N PHE A 9 12.15 -3.76 -3.04
CA PHE A 9 11.42 -2.50 -2.92
C PHE A 9 12.32 -1.38 -2.40
N ASP A 10 13.22 -1.67 -1.47
CA ASP A 10 14.24 -0.71 -1.03
C ASP A 10 15.19 -0.30 -2.17
N ALA A 11 15.59 -1.24 -3.04
CA ALA A 11 16.41 -0.94 -4.21
C ALA A 11 15.67 -0.09 -5.25
N VAL A 12 14.40 -0.42 -5.49
CA VAL A 12 13.50 0.30 -6.40
C VAL A 12 13.27 1.73 -5.93
N HIS A 13 13.00 1.95 -4.64
CA HIS A 13 12.86 3.29 -4.06
C HIS A 13 14.14 4.12 -4.22
N LYS A 14 15.31 3.52 -3.98
CA LYS A 14 16.60 4.22 -4.05
C LYS A 14 17.03 4.55 -5.49
N ARG A 15 16.63 3.75 -6.47
CA ARG A 15 17.14 3.83 -7.86
C ARG A 15 16.05 3.53 -8.90
N PRO A 16 14.94 4.28 -8.94
CA PRO A 16 13.78 3.96 -9.77
C PRO A 16 14.10 3.79 -11.25
N LEU A 17 14.99 4.63 -11.80
CA LEU A 17 15.39 4.58 -13.21
C LEU A 17 16.05 3.25 -13.62
N MET A 18 16.75 2.57 -12.69
CA MET A 18 17.36 1.26 -12.97
C MET A 18 16.32 0.14 -13.16
N PHE A 19 15.09 0.40 -12.74
CA PHE A 19 13.94 -0.51 -12.87
C PHE A 19 12.92 0.01 -13.90
N GLY A 20 13.27 1.04 -14.67
CA GLY A 20 12.39 1.63 -15.68
C GLY A 20 11.24 2.46 -15.12
N LEU A 21 11.34 2.91 -13.87
CA LEU A 21 10.33 3.75 -13.22
C LEU A 21 10.70 5.22 -13.31
N ASP A 22 9.70 6.08 -13.49
CA ASP A 22 9.85 7.54 -13.58
C ASP A 22 9.86 8.24 -12.21
N GLY A 23 9.69 7.48 -11.13
CA GLY A 23 9.62 8.01 -9.76
C GLY A 23 8.24 8.55 -9.35
N SER A 24 7.24 8.47 -10.22
CA SER A 24 5.86 8.80 -9.86
C SER A 24 5.22 7.72 -8.99
N TYR A 25 4.29 8.12 -8.13
CA TYR A 25 3.50 7.22 -7.32
C TYR A 25 2.79 6.15 -8.16
N SER A 26 2.21 6.56 -9.30
CA SER A 26 1.49 5.65 -10.19
C SER A 26 2.41 4.58 -10.81
N SER A 27 3.66 4.93 -11.18
CA SER A 27 4.61 3.95 -11.71
C SER A 27 5.06 2.94 -10.65
N TYR A 28 5.27 3.38 -9.40
CA TYR A 28 5.53 2.46 -8.28
C TYR A 28 4.33 1.55 -8.00
N CYS A 29 3.10 2.08 -8.00
CA CYS A 29 1.91 1.26 -7.85
C CYS A 29 1.80 0.19 -8.94
N ALA A 30 2.02 0.56 -10.20
CA ALA A 30 2.03 -0.37 -11.32
C ALA A 30 3.11 -1.47 -11.16
N PHE A 31 4.31 -1.07 -10.75
CA PHE A 31 5.41 -2.01 -10.48
C PHE A 31 5.06 -3.03 -9.39
N MET A 32 4.49 -2.57 -8.27
CA MET A 32 4.12 -3.43 -7.15
C MET A 32 2.96 -4.36 -7.49
N MET A 33 1.97 -3.88 -8.25
CA MET A 33 0.91 -4.74 -8.80
C MET A 33 1.47 -5.81 -9.73
N GLY A 34 2.47 -5.48 -10.57
CA GLY A 34 3.16 -6.45 -11.41
C GLY A 34 3.91 -7.51 -10.59
N CYS A 35 4.58 -7.08 -9.51
CA CYS A 35 5.22 -8.00 -8.57
C CYS A 35 4.20 -8.94 -7.90
N ASP A 36 3.07 -8.40 -7.44
CA ASP A 36 2.01 -9.20 -6.82
C ASP A 36 1.40 -10.20 -7.80
N ALA A 37 1.08 -9.77 -9.02
CA ALA A 37 0.60 -10.64 -10.09
C ALA A 37 1.60 -11.76 -10.43
N GLY A 38 2.91 -11.44 -10.49
CA GLY A 38 3.98 -12.42 -10.68
C GLY A 38 4.11 -13.45 -9.55
N ASN A 39 3.50 -13.18 -8.38
CA ASN A 39 3.41 -14.10 -7.23
C ASN A 39 2.00 -14.68 -7.05
N GLY A 40 1.18 -14.69 -8.10
CA GLY A 40 -0.19 -15.22 -8.02
C GLY A 40 -1.09 -14.43 -7.05
N PHE A 41 -0.84 -13.13 -6.90
CA PHE A 41 -1.58 -12.21 -6.03
C PHE A 41 -1.49 -12.52 -4.52
N CYS A 42 -0.41 -13.21 -4.12
CA CYS A 42 -0.17 -13.58 -2.72
C CYS A 42 0.82 -12.65 -1.98
N LEU A 43 1.56 -11.81 -2.71
CA LEU A 43 2.60 -10.95 -2.15
C LEU A 43 1.97 -9.85 -1.28
N LEU A 44 0.95 -9.17 -1.80
CA LEU A 44 0.24 -8.08 -1.13
C LEU A 44 -1.09 -8.52 -0.50
N HIS A 45 -1.36 -9.82 -0.41
CA HIS A 45 -2.56 -10.34 0.24
C HIS A 45 -2.64 -9.85 1.69
N GLY A 46 -3.73 -9.15 2.02
CA GLY A 46 -3.99 -8.56 3.34
C GLY A 46 -3.49 -7.13 3.50
N PHE A 47 -2.76 -6.59 2.52
CA PHE A 47 -2.22 -5.22 2.61
C PHE A 47 -3.34 -4.19 2.65
N ARG A 48 -4.35 -4.33 1.79
CA ARG A 48 -5.50 -3.42 1.76
C ARG A 48 -6.27 -3.43 3.08
N GLU A 49 -6.57 -4.62 3.60
CA GLU A 49 -7.28 -4.80 4.87
C GLU A 49 -6.49 -4.20 6.02
N TRP A 50 -5.17 -4.40 6.02
CA TRP A 50 -4.25 -3.81 6.99
C TRP A 50 -4.24 -2.27 6.94
N LEU A 51 -4.32 -1.66 5.74
CA LEU A 51 -4.45 -0.20 5.61
C LEU A 51 -5.82 0.29 6.13
N VAL A 52 -6.90 -0.44 5.85
CA VAL A 52 -8.25 -0.09 6.37
C VAL A 52 -8.29 -0.10 7.90
N LEU A 53 -7.62 -1.06 8.54
CA LEU A 53 -7.53 -1.11 10.01
C LEU A 53 -6.87 0.13 10.61
N ARG A 54 -5.93 0.76 9.89
CA ARG A 54 -5.25 1.98 10.34
C ARG A 54 -6.05 3.24 10.08
N LEU A 55 -6.76 3.30 8.96
CA LEU A 55 -7.61 4.43 8.60
C LEU A 55 -8.95 4.42 9.33
N GLU A 56 -9.42 3.24 9.74
CA GLU A 56 -10.77 2.97 10.22
C GLU A 56 -11.87 3.47 9.25
N LYS A 57 -11.54 3.67 7.97
CA LYS A 57 -12.43 4.11 6.88
C LYS A 57 -11.94 3.57 5.52
N GLY A 58 -12.74 3.78 4.47
CA GLY A 58 -12.35 3.43 3.10
C GLY A 58 -12.37 1.93 2.80
N ALA A 59 -13.22 1.15 3.47
CA ALA A 59 -13.31 -0.30 3.21
C ALA A 59 -13.66 -0.65 1.75
N ASN A 60 -14.25 0.29 1.01
CA ASN A 60 -14.56 0.22 -0.42
C ASN A 60 -13.43 0.73 -1.34
N PHE A 61 -12.32 1.24 -0.78
CA PHE A 61 -11.20 1.77 -1.55
C PHE A 61 -10.17 0.69 -1.87
N SER A 62 -9.46 0.88 -2.99
CA SER A 62 -8.27 0.11 -3.32
C SER A 62 -7.11 0.52 -2.42
N TRP A 63 -6.08 -0.33 -2.31
CA TRP A 63 -4.93 -0.02 -1.45
C TRP A 63 -4.19 1.25 -1.91
N GLN A 64 -4.18 1.57 -3.21
CA GLN A 64 -3.54 2.77 -3.74
C GLN A 64 -4.21 4.04 -3.21
N VAL A 65 -5.55 4.03 -3.12
CA VAL A 65 -6.30 5.16 -2.57
C VAL A 65 -6.11 5.24 -1.06
N LEU A 66 -6.06 4.10 -0.35
CA LEU A 66 -5.82 4.07 1.08
C LEU A 66 -4.42 4.62 1.46
N VAL A 67 -3.40 4.36 0.65
CA VAL A 67 -2.07 4.96 0.84
C VAL A 67 -2.12 6.48 0.67
N LEU A 68 -2.85 6.99 -0.33
CA LEU A 68 -3.05 8.44 -0.49
C LEU A 68 -3.74 9.05 0.74
N GLU A 69 -4.81 8.43 1.22
CA GLU A 69 -5.55 8.88 2.41
C GLU A 69 -4.69 8.88 3.69
N LEU A 70 -3.77 7.93 3.83
CA LEU A 70 -2.83 7.88 4.97
C LEU A 70 -1.70 8.89 4.83
N ALA A 71 -1.22 9.13 3.61
CA ALA A 71 -0.11 10.04 3.34
C ALA A 71 -0.53 11.51 3.38
N LEU A 72 -1.78 11.80 2.98
CA LEU A 72 -2.32 13.15 2.80
C LEU A 72 -3.62 13.32 3.59
N PRO A 73 -3.56 13.39 4.93
CA PRO A 73 -4.75 13.71 5.71
C PRO A 73 -5.29 15.10 5.30
N ASP A 74 -6.62 15.21 5.23
CA ASP A 74 -7.41 16.44 5.03
C ASP A 74 -7.48 17.03 3.60
N ASN A 75 -8.16 16.34 2.67
CA ASN A 75 -8.65 16.87 1.38
C ASN A 75 -7.60 17.60 0.52
N GLN A 76 -6.33 17.20 0.60
CA GLN A 76 -5.28 17.80 -0.23
C GLN A 76 -5.43 17.45 -1.72
N LEU A 77 -6.26 16.46 -2.04
CA LEU A 77 -6.63 16.09 -3.41
C LEU A 77 -8.15 16.15 -3.55
N GLU A 78 -8.63 16.72 -4.67
CA GLU A 78 -10.06 16.70 -5.01
C GLU A 78 -10.50 15.30 -5.48
N SER A 79 -9.61 14.59 -6.20
CA SER A 79 -9.76 13.20 -6.61
C SER A 79 -8.46 12.42 -6.42
N PRO A 80 -8.52 11.13 -6.03
CA PRO A 80 -7.36 10.24 -6.00
C PRO A 80 -6.68 10.02 -7.36
N SER A 81 -7.34 10.41 -8.46
CA SER A 81 -6.80 10.33 -9.82
C SER A 81 -6.06 11.59 -10.27
N ASP A 82 -6.09 12.65 -9.46
CA ASP A 82 -5.48 13.91 -9.84
C ASP A 82 -3.96 13.78 -9.93
N PRO A 83 -3.31 14.48 -10.88
CA PRO A 83 -1.86 14.46 -10.97
C PRO A 83 -1.26 15.06 -9.70
N LEU A 84 -0.32 14.33 -9.09
CA LEU A 84 0.44 14.82 -7.96
C LEU A 84 1.52 15.80 -8.45
N ASP A 85 1.68 16.92 -7.76
CA ASP A 85 2.88 17.74 -7.93
C ASP A 85 4.12 17.02 -7.36
N SER A 86 5.30 17.57 -7.60
CA SER A 86 6.56 16.93 -7.21
C SER A 86 6.70 16.75 -5.68
N GLU A 87 6.17 17.67 -4.88
CA GLU A 87 6.28 17.62 -3.42
C GLU A 87 5.34 16.57 -2.86
N THR A 88 4.05 16.65 -3.23
CA THR A 88 3.04 15.67 -2.85
C THR A 88 3.42 14.26 -3.32
N ASN A 89 3.93 14.12 -4.56
CA ASN A 89 4.41 12.83 -5.06
C ASN A 89 5.51 12.25 -4.17
N SER A 90 6.48 13.06 -3.76
CA SER A 90 7.57 12.60 -2.88
C SER A 90 7.05 12.14 -1.51
N VAL A 91 6.08 12.84 -0.93
CA VAL A 91 5.45 12.47 0.35
C VAL A 91 4.73 11.13 0.23
N VAL A 92 3.87 10.99 -0.79
CA VAL A 92 3.08 9.76 -1.01
C VAL A 92 3.98 8.57 -1.33
N VAL A 93 5.02 8.76 -2.14
CA VAL A 93 5.99 7.69 -2.44
C VAL A 93 6.72 7.24 -1.19
N GLY A 94 7.18 8.18 -0.35
CA GLY A 94 7.78 7.84 0.94
C GLY A 94 6.84 7.00 1.81
N ALA A 95 5.61 7.48 1.98
CA ALA A 95 4.58 6.78 2.75
C ALA A 95 4.27 5.38 2.20
N LEU A 96 4.22 5.20 0.88
CA LEU A 96 4.02 3.90 0.25
C LEU A 96 5.08 2.88 0.69
N PHE A 97 6.36 3.26 0.63
CA PHE A 97 7.45 2.35 0.99
C PHE A 97 7.51 2.06 2.49
N ASP A 98 7.21 3.06 3.34
CA ASP A 98 7.14 2.86 4.78
C ASP A 98 5.97 1.94 5.17
N LEU A 99 4.78 2.15 4.60
CA LEU A 99 3.60 1.30 4.83
C LEU A 99 3.84 -0.14 4.37
N LEU A 100 4.52 -0.36 3.24
CA LEU A 100 4.89 -1.71 2.80
C LEU A 100 5.86 -2.39 3.76
N ARG A 101 6.88 -1.66 4.24
CA ARG A 101 7.84 -2.19 5.21
C ARG A 101 7.13 -2.60 6.50
N GLU A 102 6.31 -1.72 7.04
CA GLU A 102 5.53 -1.97 8.25
C GLU A 102 4.55 -3.14 8.06
N PHE A 103 3.86 -3.20 6.91
CA PHE A 103 2.96 -4.31 6.60
C PHE A 103 3.69 -5.65 6.58
N PHE A 104 4.83 -5.75 5.90
CA PHE A 104 5.57 -7.01 5.85
C PHE A 104 6.07 -7.44 7.23
N GLN A 105 6.55 -6.50 8.04
CA GLN A 105 6.97 -6.77 9.43
C GLN A 105 5.80 -7.24 10.30
N ASP A 106 4.65 -6.57 10.20
CA ASP A 106 3.47 -6.92 10.97
C ASP A 106 2.87 -8.26 10.54
N ARG A 107 2.82 -8.52 9.23
CA ARG A 107 2.40 -9.81 8.65
C ARG A 107 3.31 -10.94 9.08
N GLU A 108 4.63 -10.72 9.15
CA GLU A 108 5.58 -11.72 9.62
C GLU A 108 5.42 -12.00 11.11
N SER A 109 5.23 -10.96 11.92
CA SER A 109 5.16 -11.09 13.39
C SER A 109 3.84 -11.68 13.90
N ARG A 110 2.69 -11.29 13.32
CA ARG A 110 1.35 -11.69 13.80
C ARG A 110 0.61 -12.65 12.86
N GLY A 111 1.03 -12.74 11.60
CA GLY A 111 0.41 -13.59 10.59
C GLY A 111 -0.82 -12.97 9.92
N LEU A 112 -1.04 -13.37 8.67
CA LEU A 112 -2.14 -12.87 7.83
C LEU A 112 -3.53 -13.16 8.43
N VAL A 113 -3.72 -14.32 9.06
CA VAL A 113 -5.03 -14.71 9.64
C VAL A 113 -5.49 -13.70 10.70
N LYS A 114 -4.56 -13.17 11.50
CA LYS A 114 -4.89 -12.20 12.54
C LYS A 114 -5.35 -10.86 11.94
N ILE A 115 -4.60 -10.37 10.94
CA ILE A 115 -4.95 -9.13 10.21
C ILE A 115 -6.36 -9.26 9.60
N MET A 116 -6.65 -10.39 8.96
CA MET A 116 -7.96 -10.61 8.35
C MET A 116 -9.07 -10.73 9.39
N GLY A 117 -8.82 -11.37 10.53
CA GLY A 117 -9.79 -11.45 11.64
C GLY A 117 -10.17 -10.07 12.17
N GLU A 118 -9.18 -9.23 12.48
CA GLU A 118 -9.38 -7.85 12.96
C GLU A 118 -10.18 -7.03 11.93
N TYR A 119 -9.89 -7.19 10.64
CA TYR A 119 -10.61 -6.50 9.57
C TYR A 119 -12.08 -6.94 9.47
N ILE A 120 -12.36 -8.23 9.60
CA ILE A 120 -13.74 -8.76 9.60
C ILE A 120 -14.53 -8.22 10.79
N GLU A 121 -13.92 -8.17 11.97
CA GLU A 121 -14.54 -7.60 13.17
C GLU A 121 -14.90 -6.12 12.97
N LEU A 122 -13.95 -5.30 12.49
CA LEU A 122 -14.15 -3.87 12.23
C LEU A 122 -15.29 -3.64 11.22
N THR A 123 -15.31 -4.39 10.12
CA THR A 123 -16.32 -4.21 9.07
C THR A 123 -17.70 -4.74 9.48
N SER A 124 -17.75 -5.82 10.25
CA SER A 124 -19.02 -6.34 10.81
C SER A 124 -19.64 -5.34 11.79
N ALA A 125 -18.84 -4.72 12.65
CA ALA A 125 -19.31 -3.70 13.59
C ALA A 125 -19.90 -2.47 12.88
N ARG A 126 -19.38 -2.13 11.69
CA ARG A 126 -19.83 -0.97 10.91
C ARG A 126 -21.04 -1.24 10.02
N ASN A 127 -21.22 -2.48 9.59
CA ASN A 127 -22.33 -2.90 8.73
C ASN A 127 -23.56 -3.36 9.53
N GLY A 128 -23.68 -2.94 10.80
CA GLY A 128 -24.78 -3.31 11.70
C GLY A 128 -26.16 -3.07 11.10
N VAL A 129 -26.76 -4.18 10.66
CA VAL A 129 -28.19 -4.52 10.66
C VAL A 129 -28.69 -4.61 12.09
#